data_AF-A0A3D1ID46-F1
#
_entry.id   AF-A0A3D1ID46-F1
#
_cell.length_a   1.000
_cell.length_b   1.000
_cell.length_c   1.000
_cell.angle_alpha   90.00
_cell.angle_beta   90.00
_cell.angle_gamma   90.00
#
_symmetry.space_group_name_H-M   'P 1'
#
loop_
_entity.id
_entity.type
_entity.pdbx_description
1 polymer ?
#
loop_
_entity_poly.entity_id
_entity_poly.type
_entity_poly.pdbx_seq_one_letter_code
_entity_poly.pdbx_strand_id
1 'polypeptide(L)'
;MPVRKERSEEGAQRRESMKFYNLKTRSHVEVPDSQVKKMAMERETKKGKQIRYAFTAEFEGSKLYKFVSEKDYKAASFPEIKK
;
A
#
# COMPACT_ATOMS: atom_id res chain seq x y z
N MET A 1 20.64 -17.63 43.06
CA MET A 1 20.03 -16.31 42.83
C MET A 1 19.36 -16.31 41.46
N PRO A 2 18.10 -15.86 41.36
CA PRO A 2 17.14 -16.27 40.34
C PRO A 2 17.23 -15.49 39.01
N VAL A 3 17.01 -16.23 37.92
CA VAL A 3 16.32 -15.92 36.66
C VAL A 3 16.11 -14.43 36.31
N ARG A 4 16.78 -13.97 35.24
CA ARG A 4 16.32 -12.82 34.41
C ARG A 4 16.07 -13.37 33.00
N LYS A 5 14.92 -14.02 32.79
CA LYS A 5 13.73 -13.50 32.11
C LYS A 5 14.05 -12.92 30.72
N GLU A 6 13.77 -13.76 29.73
CA GLU A 6 13.60 -13.44 28.32
C GLU A 6 12.93 -12.08 28.14
N ARG A 7 13.51 -11.24 27.30
CA ARG A 7 12.78 -10.15 26.66
C ARG A 7 13.10 -10.23 25.17
N SER A 8 12.19 -10.91 24.48
CA SER A 8 12.05 -10.92 23.04
C SER A 8 12.03 -9.50 22.51
N GLU A 9 13.17 -9.07 21.98
CA GLU A 9 13.21 -8.00 20.99
C GLU A 9 12.82 -8.63 19.66
N GLU A 10 11.51 -8.84 19.47
CA GLU A 10 10.94 -8.83 18.13
C GLU A 10 11.19 -7.42 17.60
N GLY A 11 12.40 -7.25 17.05
CA GLY A 11 12.82 -6.06 16.34
C GLY A 11 11.74 -5.78 15.32
N ALA A 12 10.98 -4.72 15.57
CA ALA A 12 9.97 -4.19 14.69
C ALA A 12 10.60 -4.07 13.31
N GLN A 13 10.32 -5.06 12.46
CA GLN A 13 10.72 -5.07 11.07
C GLN A 13 10.27 -3.73 10.51
N ARG A 14 11.22 -2.90 10.07
CA ARG A 14 10.96 -1.81 9.14
C ARG A 14 10.30 -2.46 7.93
N ARG A 15 8.97 -2.53 7.94
CA ARG A 15 8.22 -3.11 6.83
C ARG A 15 8.20 -2.08 5.72
N GLU A 16 9.21 -2.12 4.86
CA GLU A 16 9.17 -1.56 3.49
C GLU A 16 8.28 -2.44 2.59
N SER A 17 7.12 -2.82 3.11
CA SER A 17 6.18 -3.72 2.45
C SER A 17 4.75 -3.29 2.76
N MET A 18 4.04 -2.87 1.72
CA MET A 18 2.64 -2.45 1.78
C MET A 18 1.72 -3.67 1.65
N LYS A 19 0.76 -3.80 2.57
CA LYS A 19 -0.29 -4.82 2.46
C LYS A 19 -1.34 -4.39 1.45
N PHE A 20 -1.57 -5.26 0.47
CA PHE A 20 -2.66 -5.17 -0.50
C PHE A 20 -3.67 -6.30 -0.28
N TYR A 21 -4.93 -6.04 -0.60
CA TYR A 21 -5.96 -7.06 -0.57
C TYR A 21 -6.21 -7.57 -1.99
N ASN A 22 -5.98 -8.86 -2.23
CA ASN A 22 -6.26 -9.48 -3.51
C ASN A 22 -7.68 -10.07 -3.49
N LEU A 23 -8.55 -9.55 -4.35
CA LEU A 23 -9.96 -9.98 -4.43
C LEU A 23 -10.12 -11.40 -5.00
N LYS A 24 -9.19 -11.86 -5.84
CA LYS A 24 -9.25 -13.20 -6.45
C LYS A 24 -8.93 -14.28 -5.44
N THR A 25 -7.83 -14.11 -4.71
CA THR A 25 -7.39 -15.06 -3.67
C THR A 25 -8.03 -14.79 -2.31
N ARG A 26 -8.74 -13.65 -2.16
CA ARG A 26 -9.36 -13.17 -0.92
C ARG A 26 -8.36 -13.12 0.25
N SER A 27 -7.11 -12.81 -0.07
CA SER A 27 -6.00 -12.81 0.87
C SER A 27 -5.25 -11.49 0.85
N HIS A 28 -4.61 -11.18 1.97
CA HIS A 28 -3.67 -10.07 2.05
C HIS A 28 -2.33 -10.53 1.49
N VAL A 29 -1.74 -9.68 0.67
CA VAL A 29 -0.43 -9.88 0.08
C VAL A 29 0.47 -8.75 0.54
N GLU A 30 1.67 -9.08 0.97
CA GLU A 30 2.72 -8.12 1.30
C GLU A 30 3.52 -7.86 0.03
N VAL A 31 3.45 -6.63 -0.49
CA VAL A 31 4.20 -6.22 -1.68
C VAL A 31 5.31 -5.25 -1.24
N PRO A 32 6.56 -5.45 -1.68
CA PRO A 32 7.63 -4.52 -1.37
C PRO A 32 7.36 -3.14 -1.97
N ASP A 33 7.71 -2.11 -1.21
CA ASP A 33 7.51 -0.70 -1.55
C ASP A 33 8.15 -0.30 -2.89
N SER A 34 9.23 -0.97 -3.30
CA SER A 34 9.88 -0.77 -4.60
C SER A 34 9.00 -1.11 -5.81
N GLN A 35 7.99 -1.98 -5.63
CA GLN A 35 7.03 -2.36 -6.68
C GLN A 35 5.72 -1.57 -6.58
N VAL A 36 5.55 -0.78 -5.53
CA VAL A 36 4.38 0.07 -5.33
C VAL A 36 4.52 1.34 -6.15
N LYS A 37 3.47 1.64 -6.89
CA LYS A 37 3.37 2.84 -7.71
C LYS A 37 2.13 3.61 -7.30
N LYS A 38 2.17 4.93 -7.40
CA LYS A 38 1.02 5.78 -7.05
C LYS A 38 0.32 6.29 -8.32
N MET A 39 -1.01 6.32 -8.27
CA MET A 39 -1.86 6.76 -9.36
C MET A 39 -2.98 7.65 -8.81
N ALA A 40 -3.12 8.84 -9.39
CA ALA A 40 -4.26 9.71 -9.18
C ALA A 40 -5.16 9.63 -10.41
N MET A 41 -6.44 9.34 -10.20
CA MET A 41 -7.42 9.27 -11.28
C MET A 41 -8.48 10.35 -11.03
N GLU A 42 -8.49 11.33 -11.91
CA GLU A 42 -9.49 12.39 -11.91
C GLU A 42 -10.66 11.96 -12.80
N ARG A 43 -11.87 11.98 -12.23
CA ARG A 43 -13.10 11.70 -12.97
C ARG A 43 -14.07 12.87 -12.84
N GLU A 44 -14.46 13.44 -13.97
CA GLU A 44 -15.54 14.42 -14.01
C GLU A 44 -16.90 13.71 -13.93
N THR A 45 -17.74 14.17 -13.02
CA THR A 45 -19.12 13.68 -12.82
C THR A 45 -20.07 14.85 -12.98
N LYS A 46 -21.34 14.58 -13.31
CA LYS A 46 -22.40 15.61 -13.46
C LYS A 46 -22.56 16.57 -12.27
N LYS A 47 -22.03 16.22 -11.08
CA LYS A 47 -22.09 17.01 -9.84
C LYS A 47 -20.74 17.61 -9.41
N GLY A 48 -19.65 17.36 -10.13
CA GLY A 48 -18.32 17.88 -9.79
C GLY A 48 -17.16 16.95 -10.14
N LYS A 49 -15.94 17.37 -9.77
CA LYS A 49 -14.70 16.61 -9.96
C LYS A 49 -14.47 15.65 -8.80
N GLN A 50 -14.26 14.37 -9.09
CA GLN A 50 -13.88 13.36 -8.10
C GLN A 50 -12.43 12.93 -8.36
N ILE A 51 -11.55 13.17 -7.40
CA ILE A 51 -10.17 12.68 -7.42
C ILE A 51 -10.10 11.38 -6.63
N ARG A 52 -9.60 10.31 -7.24
CA ARG A 52 -9.36 9.03 -6.58
C ARG A 52 -7.86 8.77 -6.52
N TYR A 53 -7.33 8.72 -5.31
CA TYR A 53 -5.94 8.37 -5.05
C TYR A 53 -5.84 6.86 -4.78
N ALA A 54 -4.93 6.20 -5.48
CA ALA A 54 -4.68 4.78 -5.30
C ALA A 54 -3.18 4.45 -5.40
N PHE A 55 -2.76 3.47 -4.60
CA PHE A 55 -1.53 2.74 -4.83
C PHE A 55 -1.82 1.52 -5.67
N THR A 56 -0.97 1.26 -6.65
CA THR A 56 -1.03 0.10 -7.53
C THR A 56 0.25 -0.72 -7.38
N ALA A 57 0.10 -2.03 -7.48
CA ALA A 57 1.19 -2.99 -7.41
C ALA A 57 0.92 -4.15 -8.37
N GLU A 58 1.98 -4.79 -8.85
CA GLU A 58 1.88 -6.03 -9.63
C GLU A 58 2.37 -7.18 -8.76
N PHE A 59 1.50 -8.17 -8.53
CA PHE A 59 1.83 -9.36 -7.76
C PHE A 59 1.30 -10.60 -8.49
N GLU A 60 2.19 -11.54 -8.81
CA GLU A 60 1.84 -12.80 -9.50
C GLU A 60 0.99 -12.58 -10.78
N GLY A 61 1.31 -11.53 -11.55
CA GLY A 61 0.56 -11.18 -12.77
C GLY A 61 -0.81 -10.54 -12.53
N SER A 62 -1.19 -10.28 -11.28
CA SER A 62 -2.40 -9.54 -10.92
C SER A 62 -2.07 -8.11 -10.49
N LYS A 63 -2.81 -7.14 -11.05
CA LYS A 63 -2.75 -5.74 -10.64
C LYS A 63 -3.58 -5.55 -9.38
N LEU A 64 -2.92 -5.18 -8.29
CA LEU A 64 -3.53 -4.88 -7.01
C LEU A 64 -3.69 -3.37 -6.87
N TYR A 65 -4.81 -2.96 -6.30
CA TYR A 65 -5.10 -1.55 -6.05
C TYR A 65 -5.48 -1.36 -4.58
N LYS A 66 -4.91 -0.32 -3.97
CA LYS A 66 -5.25 0.12 -2.63
C LYS A 66 -5.63 1.59 -2.70
N PHE A 67 -6.92 1.88 -2.54
CA PHE A 67 -7.40 3.24 -2.49
C PHE A 67 -7.01 3.87 -1.16
N VAL A 68 -6.50 5.09 -1.23
CA VAL A 68 -5.99 5.82 -0.08
C VAL A 68 -6.49 7.26 -0.09
N SER A 69 -6.35 7.93 1.05
CA SER A 69 -6.68 9.36 1.14
C SER A 69 -5.60 10.20 0.47
N GLU A 70 -5.92 11.46 0.17
CA GLU A 70 -4.94 12.42 -0.35
C GLU A 70 -3.74 12.60 0.58
N LYS A 71 -3.96 12.56 1.89
CA LYS A 71 -2.90 12.73 2.90
C LYS A 71 -1.88 11.60 2.80
N ASP A 72 -2.36 10.36 2.71
CA ASP A 72 -1.50 9.18 2.58
C ASP A 72 -0.79 9.16 1.22
N TYR A 73 -1.47 9.58 0.16
CA TYR A 73 -0.88 9.70 -1.18
C TYR A 73 0.24 10.73 -1.24
N LYS A 74 0.09 11.87 -0.55
CA LYS A 74 1.12 12.91 -0.46
C LYS A 74 2.28 12.53 0.46
N ALA A 75 2.00 11.81 1.55
CA ALA A 75 3.02 11.31 2.46
C ALA A 75 3.88 10.21 1.81
N ALA A 76 3.30 9.44 0.89
CA ALA A 76 3.99 8.35 0.21
C ALA A 76 4.81 8.82 -1.00
N SER A 77 6.12 8.66 -0.92
CA SER A 77 7.06 8.95 -2.01
C SER A 77 7.26 7.74 -2.93
N PHE A 78 6.20 7.31 -3.62
CA PHE A 78 6.28 6.23 -4.63
C PHE A 78 6.39 6.79 -6.07
N PRO A 79 6.94 6.03 -7.03
CA PRO A 79 6.91 6.42 -8.44
C PRO A 79 5.47 6.61 -8.94
N GLU A 80 5.20 7.76 -9.56
CA GLU A 80 3.90 8.09 -10.19
C GLU A 80 3.77 7.41 -11.55
N ILE A 81 2.73 6.58 -11.72
CA ILE A 81 2.29 6.20 -13.06
C ILE A 81 1.23 7.21 -13.49
N LYS A 82 1.62 8.16 -14.34
CA LYS A 82 0.65 8.88 -15.18
C LYS A 82 0.27 7.94 -16.32
N LYS A 83 -1.03 7.64 -16.41
CA LYS A 83 -1.61 6.91 -17.54
C LYS A 83 -2.18 7.91 -18.53
#